data_AF-A0AAU9X6Y4-F1
#
_entry.id   AF-A0AAU9X6Y4-F1
#
_cell.length_a   1.000
_cell.length_b   1.000
_cell.length_c   1.000
_cell.angle_alpha   90.00
_cell.angle_beta   90.00
_cell.angle_gamma   90.00
#
_symmetry.space_group_name_H-M   'P 1'
#
loop_
_entity.id
_entity.type
_entity.pdbx_description
1 polymer ?
#
loop_
_entity_poly.entity_id
_entity_poly.type
_entity_poly.pdbx_seq_one_letter_code
_entity_poly.pdbx_strand_id
1 'polypeptide(L)'
;MWLYLKDKFIISNEAWHEIAIKANDLPNIYSIKKQINELNSKWNLKPTPGDAEGVQLGFAESLQEHTVRLQKNGEINDGETIKIKLSGDATNIGKGLTVVNFTFTILHEKDVAMDTYDNLRDSLADLQMEMSNLKEISANNCTYKIEYFLDGDLKFLALVCGLGRANEDYACV
;
A
#
# COMPACT_ATOMS: atom_id res chain seq x y z
N MET A 1 21.25 2.35 8.19
CA MET A 1 21.91 1.02 8.15
C MET A 1 21.56 0.17 9.36
N TRP A 2 21.72 0.64 10.60
CA TRP A 2 21.44 -0.16 11.81
C TRP A 2 19.99 -0.57 11.98
N LEU A 3 19.04 0.35 11.76
CA LEU A 3 17.62 0.01 11.80
C LEU A 3 17.25 -1.08 10.78
N TYR A 4 17.76 -0.97 9.55
CA TYR A 4 17.60 -2.01 8.52
C TYR A 4 18.12 -3.37 8.98
N LEU A 5 19.29 -3.43 9.64
CA LEU A 5 19.83 -4.69 10.16
C LEU A 5 18.95 -5.26 11.28
N LYS A 6 18.52 -4.40 12.21
CA LYS A 6 17.61 -4.79 13.30
C LYS A 6 16.33 -5.42 12.73
N ASP A 7 15.71 -4.78 11.74
CA ASP A 7 14.46 -5.26 11.15
C ASP A 7 14.67 -6.50 10.28
N LYS A 8 15.73 -6.54 9.47
CA LYS A 8 16.08 -7.70 8.62
C LYS A 8 16.27 -8.98 9.43
N PHE A 9 16.87 -8.88 10.61
CA PHE A 9 17.10 -10.00 11.50
C PHE A 9 16.04 -10.16 12.58
N ILE A 10 14.96 -9.35 12.54
CA ILE A 10 13.83 -9.40 13.48
C ILE A 10 14.31 -9.33 14.94
N ILE A 11 15.29 -8.46 15.21
CA ILE A 11 15.86 -8.30 16.54
C ILE A 11 14.92 -7.41 17.36
N SER A 12 14.47 -7.92 18.51
CA SER A 12 13.60 -7.18 19.42
C SER A 12 14.31 -5.97 20.03
N ASN A 13 13.56 -5.05 20.64
CA ASN A 13 14.17 -3.88 21.30
C ASN A 13 15.02 -4.29 22.50
N GLU A 14 14.59 -5.32 23.23
CA GLU A 14 15.25 -5.91 24.39
C GLU A 14 16.55 -6.60 23.94
N ALA A 15 16.46 -7.45 22.91
CA ALA A 15 17.64 -8.10 22.34
C ALA A 15 18.66 -7.09 21.80
N TRP A 16 18.20 -6.04 21.10
CA TRP A 16 19.07 -4.97 20.62
C TRP A 16 19.76 -4.23 21.77
N HIS A 17 19.03 -3.94 22.84
CA HIS A 17 19.58 -3.28 24.02
C HIS A 17 20.73 -4.09 24.64
N GLU A 18 20.53 -5.39 24.84
CA GLU A 18 21.56 -6.29 25.37
C GLU A 18 22.80 -6.38 24.48
N ILE A 19 22.60 -6.47 23.16
CA ILE A 19 23.72 -6.53 22.19
C ILE A 19 24.48 -5.19 22.18
N ALA A 20 23.77 -4.06 22.17
CA ALA A 20 24.38 -2.73 22.14
C ALA A 20 25.13 -2.38 23.43
N ILE A 21 24.76 -2.96 24.58
CA ILE A 21 25.55 -2.84 25.83
C ILE A 21 26.90 -3.56 25.69
N LYS A 22 26.92 -4.70 25.00
CA LYS A 22 28.11 -5.55 24.87
C LYS A 22 29.03 -5.15 23.71
N ALA A 23 28.51 -4.44 22.71
CA ALA A 23 29.25 -4.01 21.53
C ALA A 23 29.39 -2.48 21.50
N ASN A 24 30.64 -1.99 21.54
CA ASN A 24 30.93 -0.56 21.67
C ASN A 24 30.51 0.30 20.46
N ASP A 25 30.31 -0.30 19.28
CA ASP A 25 30.06 0.42 18.02
C ASP A 25 28.59 0.44 17.58
N LEU A 26 27.68 -0.11 18.40
CA LEU A 26 26.25 -0.15 18.06
C LEU A 26 25.50 1.05 18.64
N PRO A 27 24.56 1.64 17.89
CA PRO A 27 23.70 2.68 18.44
C PRO A 27 22.83 2.11 19.55
N ASN A 28 22.70 2.87 20.63
CA ASN A 28 21.82 2.50 21.73
C ASN A 28 20.35 2.46 21.28
N ILE A 29 19.51 1.83 22.11
CA ILE A 29 18.09 1.66 21.82
C ILE A 29 17.34 2.99 21.68
N TYR A 30 17.79 4.03 22.39
CA TYR A 30 17.19 5.36 22.29
C TYR A 30 17.40 5.96 20.89
N SER A 31 18.61 5.87 20.34
CA SER A 31 18.93 6.31 18.98
C SER A 31 18.11 5.54 17.92
N ILE A 32 17.94 4.23 18.10
CA ILE A 32 17.10 3.42 17.21
C ILE A 32 15.63 3.87 17.27
N LYS A 33 15.06 4.02 18.47
CA LYS A 33 13.68 4.49 18.65
C LYS A 33 13.47 5.89 18.06
N LYS A 34 14.45 6.78 18.22
CA LYS A 34 14.40 8.11 17.60
C LYS A 34 14.33 8.02 16.07
N GLN A 35 15.17 7.20 15.44
CA GLN A 35 15.12 6.98 13.98
C GLN A 35 13.79 6.37 13.52
N ILE A 36 13.23 5.43 14.29
CA ILE A 36 11.90 4.86 14.00
C ILE A 36 10.83 5.96 14.04
N ASN A 37 10.84 6.80 15.07
CA ASN A 37 9.89 7.91 15.18
C ASN A 37 10.05 8.94 14.05
N GLU A 38 11.29 9.27 13.69
CA GLU A 38 11.60 10.16 12.56
C GLU A 38 11.16 9.57 11.21
N LEU A 39 11.18 8.24 11.06
CA LEU A 39 10.65 7.56 9.87
C LEU A 39 9.13 7.55 9.89
N ASN A 40 8.52 7.16 11.00
CA ASN A 40 7.06 7.11 11.15
C ASN A 40 6.44 8.49 10.93
N SER A 41 7.09 9.58 11.36
CA SER A 41 6.60 10.94 11.13
C SER A 41 6.59 11.39 9.67
N LYS A 42 7.24 10.65 8.77
CA LYS A 42 7.20 10.91 7.33
C LYS A 42 5.97 10.32 6.66
N TRP A 43 5.25 9.43 7.34
CA TRP A 43 4.08 8.76 6.79
C TRP A 43 2.82 9.35 7.42
N ASN A 44 1.90 9.81 6.57
CA ASN A 44 0.60 10.31 6.98
C ASN A 44 -0.40 9.14 7.12
N LEU A 45 -0.17 8.28 8.12
CA LEU A 45 -1.02 7.13 8.40
C LEU A 45 -2.34 7.58 9.03
N LYS A 46 -3.45 7.07 8.50
CA LYS A 46 -4.81 7.34 8.99
C LYS A 46 -5.53 6.02 9.27
N PRO A 47 -6.49 5.98 10.20
CA PRO A 47 -7.40 4.85 10.31
C PRO A 47 -8.15 4.62 9.00
N THR A 48 -8.44 3.37 8.67
CA THR A 48 -9.41 3.05 7.61
C THR A 48 -10.81 3.52 8.03
N PRO A 49 -11.70 3.88 7.09
CA PRO A 49 -13.07 4.22 7.42
C PRO A 49 -13.86 3.00 7.95
N GLY A 50 -14.96 3.29 8.64
CA GLY A 50 -15.87 2.29 9.19
C GLY A 50 -15.41 1.71 10.54
N ASP A 51 -16.00 0.58 10.92
CA ASP A 51 -15.79 -0.04 12.23
C ASP A 51 -14.64 -1.05 12.26
N ALA A 52 -14.04 -1.35 11.11
CA ALA A 52 -12.93 -2.30 11.01
C ALA A 52 -11.61 -1.65 11.45
N GLU A 53 -10.85 -2.34 12.30
CA GLU A 53 -9.51 -1.92 12.66
C GLU A 53 -8.59 -2.01 11.44
N GLY A 54 -8.02 -0.87 11.03
CA GLY A 54 -7.12 -0.79 9.90
C GLY A 54 -6.37 0.52 9.83
N VAL A 55 -5.35 0.55 8.99
CA VAL A 55 -4.52 1.72 8.73
C VAL A 55 -4.33 1.88 7.23
N GLN A 56 -4.35 3.12 6.77
CA GLN A 56 -4.18 3.48 5.37
C GLN A 56 -3.29 4.71 5.21
N LEU A 57 -2.73 4.87 4.02
CA LEU A 57 -2.03 6.07 3.57
C LEU A 57 -2.94 6.85 2.62
N GLY A 58 -2.79 8.18 2.59
CA GLY A 58 -3.52 9.00 1.62
C GLY A 58 -3.14 8.60 0.20
N PHE A 59 -4.13 8.20 -0.61
CA PHE A 59 -3.87 7.67 -1.95
C PHE A 59 -3.32 8.74 -2.88
N ALA A 60 -3.95 9.92 -2.99
CA ALA A 60 -3.48 11.00 -3.85
C ALA A 60 -2.10 11.54 -3.46
N GLU A 61 -1.86 11.69 -2.15
CA GLU A 61 -0.56 12.13 -1.60
C GLU A 61 0.54 11.13 -1.98
N SER A 62 0.30 9.84 -1.71
CA SER A 62 1.25 8.78 -2.06
C SER A 62 1.49 8.70 -3.57
N LEU A 63 0.43 8.81 -4.39
CA LEU A 63 0.55 8.79 -5.84
C LEU A 63 1.36 9.98 -6.36
N GLN A 64 1.18 11.17 -5.79
CA GLN A 64 1.92 12.37 -6.18
C GLN A 64 3.41 12.21 -5.89
N GLU A 65 3.77 11.76 -4.69
CA GLU A 65 5.17 11.53 -4.30
C GLU A 65 5.85 10.50 -5.22
N HIS A 66 5.15 9.41 -5.51
CA HIS A 66 5.63 8.38 -6.43
C HIS A 66 5.81 8.92 -7.85
N THR A 67 4.86 9.71 -8.35
CA THR A 67 4.92 10.33 -9.69
C THR A 67 6.11 11.29 -9.80
N VAL A 68 6.34 12.15 -8.80
CA VAL A 68 7.50 13.06 -8.74
C VAL A 68 8.81 12.27 -8.79
N ARG A 69 8.88 11.14 -8.06
CA ARG A 69 10.07 10.28 -8.07
C ARG A 69 10.32 9.65 -9.44
N LEU A 70 9.29 9.12 -10.09
CA LEU A 70 9.39 8.53 -11.43
C LEU A 70 9.81 9.57 -12.46
N GLN A 71 9.23 10.78 -12.41
CA GLN A 71 9.61 11.87 -13.32
C GLN A 71 11.09 12.27 -13.12
N LYS A 72 11.53 12.39 -11.87
CA LYS A 72 12.94 12.69 -11.54
C LYS A 72 13.92 11.63 -12.05
N ASN A 73 13.50 10.37 -12.06
CA ASN A 73 14.30 9.26 -12.54
C ASN A 73 14.26 9.09 -14.07
N GLY A 74 13.44 9.87 -14.77
CA GLY A 74 13.23 9.73 -16.22
C GLY A 74 12.49 8.44 -16.59
N GLU A 75 11.71 7.89 -15.65
CA GLU A 75 10.90 6.69 -15.86
C GLU A 75 9.62 7.06 -16.62
N ILE A 76 8.98 8.18 -16.28
CA ILE A 76 7.78 8.66 -16.99
C ILE A 76 8.07 9.92 -17.81
N ASN A 77 7.43 10.04 -18.97
CA ASN A 77 7.53 11.23 -19.82
C ASN A 77 6.42 12.23 -19.49
N ASP A 78 6.68 13.51 -19.74
CA ASP A 78 5.68 14.57 -19.52
C ASP A 78 4.41 14.32 -20.35
N GLY A 79 3.25 14.32 -19.67
CA GLY A 79 1.94 14.10 -20.31
C GLY A 79 1.61 12.63 -20.61
N GLU A 80 2.46 11.68 -20.20
CA GLU A 80 2.16 10.26 -20.28
C GLU A 80 0.97 9.87 -19.38
N THR A 81 0.22 8.83 -19.77
CA THR A 81 -0.85 8.30 -18.93
C THR A 81 -0.26 7.37 -17.87
N ILE A 82 -0.49 7.69 -16.61
CA ILE A 82 -0.12 6.85 -15.48
C ILE A 82 -1.18 5.76 -15.32
N LYS A 83 -0.76 4.52 -15.53
CA LYS A 83 -1.60 3.34 -15.33
C LYS A 83 -1.43 2.84 -13.90
N ILE A 84 -2.52 2.68 -13.16
CA ILE A 84 -2.51 2.28 -11.76
C ILE A 84 -3.24 0.96 -11.63
N LYS A 85 -2.53 -0.07 -11.19
CA LYS A 85 -3.13 -1.35 -10.79
C LYS A 85 -3.43 -1.32 -9.30
N LEU A 86 -4.66 -1.64 -8.95
CA LEU A 86 -5.10 -1.93 -7.60
C LEU A 86 -5.13 -3.42 -7.38
N SER A 87 -4.68 -3.86 -6.22
CA SER A 87 -4.74 -5.26 -5.85
C SER A 87 -4.78 -5.45 -4.35
N GLY A 88 -5.28 -6.60 -3.92
CA GLY A 88 -5.25 -6.97 -2.52
C GLY A 88 -5.18 -8.46 -2.32
N ASP A 89 -4.79 -8.83 -1.11
CA ASP A 89 -4.70 -10.20 -0.66
C ASP A 89 -5.10 -10.29 0.81
N ALA A 90 -5.73 -11.40 1.20
CA ALA A 90 -6.17 -11.66 2.55
C ALA A 90 -5.34 -12.81 3.14
N THR A 91 -4.56 -12.50 4.17
CA THR A 91 -3.71 -13.48 4.87
C THR A 91 -4.17 -13.66 6.31
N ASN A 92 -4.25 -14.92 6.75
CA ASN A 92 -4.46 -15.26 8.16
C ASN A 92 -3.14 -15.16 8.94
N ILE A 93 -3.08 -14.27 9.93
CA ILE A 93 -1.95 -14.12 10.83
C ILE A 93 -2.29 -14.78 12.17
N GLY A 94 -1.81 -16.01 12.38
CA GLY A 94 -2.04 -16.76 13.61
C GLY A 94 -3.47 -17.31 13.74
N LYS A 95 -3.90 -17.60 14.97
CA LYS A 95 -5.23 -18.18 15.24
C LYS A 95 -6.28 -17.08 15.37
N GLY A 96 -6.90 -16.70 14.25
CA GLY A 96 -8.15 -15.92 14.24
C GLY A 96 -8.04 -14.45 13.83
N LEU A 97 -6.86 -13.98 13.41
CA LEU A 97 -6.71 -12.64 12.84
C LEU A 97 -6.52 -12.76 11.31
N THR A 98 -7.51 -12.31 10.55
CA THR A 98 -7.40 -12.14 9.10
C THR A 98 -7.01 -10.71 8.82
N VAL A 99 -5.90 -10.50 8.11
CA VAL A 99 -5.49 -9.17 7.63
C VAL A 99 -5.71 -9.14 6.13
N VAL A 100 -6.40 -8.09 5.67
CA VAL A 100 -6.55 -7.79 4.24
C VAL A 100 -5.60 -6.65 3.92
N ASN A 101 -4.66 -6.91 3.01
CA ASN A 101 -3.80 -5.87 2.46
C ASN A 101 -4.38 -5.40 1.15
N PHE A 102 -4.52 -4.09 0.99
CA PHE A 102 -4.89 -3.45 -0.27
C PHE A 102 -3.76 -2.51 -0.69
N THR A 103 -3.36 -2.58 -1.96
CA THR A 103 -2.19 -1.90 -2.49
C THR A 103 -2.49 -1.34 -3.88
N PHE A 104 -1.78 -0.27 -4.24
CA PHE A 104 -1.73 0.20 -5.62
C PHE A 104 -0.31 0.13 -6.15
N THR A 105 -0.17 -0.06 -7.45
CA THR A 105 1.10 -0.11 -8.17
C THR A 105 0.98 0.74 -9.43
N ILE A 106 1.97 1.59 -9.68
CA ILE A 106 2.10 2.28 -10.96
C ILE A 106 2.67 1.28 -11.97
N LEU A 107 1.93 0.99 -13.02
CA LEU A 107 2.34 0.13 -14.11
C LEU A 107 3.24 0.92 -15.06
N HIS A 108 4.44 0.39 -15.29
CA HIS A 108 5.33 0.86 -16.34
C HIS A 108 5.26 -0.15 -17.49
N GLU A 109 5.18 0.31 -18.75
CA GLU A 109 4.88 -0.55 -19.92
C GLU A 109 5.60 -1.91 -19.92
N LYS A 110 4.82 -2.95 -19.58
CA LYS A 110 4.90 -4.37 -20.00
C LYS A 110 3.88 -5.27 -19.29
N ASP A 111 3.26 -4.80 -18.21
CA ASP A 111 2.28 -5.59 -17.47
C ASP A 111 0.84 -5.22 -17.82
N VAL A 112 0.11 -6.22 -18.31
CA VAL A 112 -1.33 -6.16 -18.60
C VAL A 112 -2.08 -6.44 -17.30
N ALA A 113 -3.02 -5.59 -16.91
CA ALA A 113 -3.93 -5.80 -15.77
C ALA A 113 -5.39 -5.66 -16.25
N MET A 114 -6.33 -6.42 -15.66
CA MET A 114 -7.64 -6.70 -16.25
C MET A 114 -8.80 -6.70 -15.23
N ASP A 115 -9.84 -5.90 -15.54
CA ASP A 115 -11.29 -5.95 -15.18
C ASP A 115 -11.86 -5.62 -13.76
N THR A 116 -13.19 -5.39 -13.68
CA THR A 116 -13.91 -4.38 -12.83
C THR A 116 -15.08 -4.89 -11.91
N TYR A 117 -15.20 -4.36 -10.66
CA TYR A 117 -16.31 -4.18 -9.60
C TYR A 117 -17.39 -5.27 -9.27
N ASP A 118 -18.11 -5.36 -8.10
CA ASP A 118 -18.24 -4.63 -6.78
C ASP A 118 -18.58 -5.47 -5.45
N ASN A 119 -17.80 -5.41 -4.33
CA ASN A 119 -18.09 -5.51 -2.85
C ASN A 119 -16.82 -5.61 -1.93
N LEU A 120 -16.04 -4.55 -1.82
CA LEU A 120 -15.23 -4.26 -0.61
C LEU A 120 -15.57 -2.83 -0.13
N ARG A 121 -16.85 -2.49 -0.34
CA ARG A 121 -17.34 -1.14 -0.61
C ARG A 121 -17.14 -0.17 0.54
N ASP A 122 -17.40 -0.58 1.78
CA ASP A 122 -17.43 0.38 2.89
C ASP A 122 -16.02 0.71 3.42
N SER A 123 -15.11 -0.27 3.44
CA SER A 123 -13.71 -0.05 3.85
C SER A 123 -12.84 0.59 2.78
N LEU A 124 -13.26 0.54 1.50
CA LEU A 124 -12.61 1.22 0.38
C LEU A 124 -13.43 2.41 -0.15
N ALA A 125 -14.49 2.85 0.56
CA ALA A 125 -15.42 3.86 0.05
C ALA A 125 -14.72 5.21 -0.21
N ASP A 126 -13.81 5.58 0.69
CA ASP A 126 -12.99 6.77 0.57
C ASP A 126 -12.02 6.67 -0.61
N LEU A 127 -11.34 5.54 -0.77
CA LEU A 127 -10.45 5.26 -1.90
C LEU A 127 -11.22 5.23 -3.24
N GLN A 128 -12.41 4.64 -3.27
CA GLN A 128 -13.28 4.61 -4.45
C GLN A 128 -13.73 6.02 -4.84
N MET A 129 -14.13 6.83 -3.86
CA MET A 129 -14.48 8.23 -4.09
C MET A 129 -13.27 9.04 -4.56
N GLU A 130 -12.11 8.84 -3.94
CA GLU A 130 -10.86 9.50 -4.29
C GLU A 130 -10.45 9.17 -5.73
N MET A 131 -10.50 7.89 -6.14
CA MET A 131 -10.24 7.47 -7.53
C MET A 131 -11.27 7.95 -8.56
N SER A 132 -12.53 8.04 -8.14
CA SER A 132 -13.59 8.53 -9.02
C SER A 132 -13.37 10.01 -9.35
N ASN A 133 -12.82 10.77 -8.39
CA ASN A 133 -12.52 12.19 -8.53
C ASN A 133 -11.12 12.45 -9.11
N LEU A 134 -10.13 11.59 -8.83
CA LEU A 134 -8.74 11.77 -9.23
C LEU A 134 -8.51 11.20 -10.63
N LYS A 135 -8.87 11.96 -11.66
CA LYS A 135 -8.60 11.59 -13.07
C LYS A 135 -7.26 12.06 -13.59
N GLU A 136 -6.68 13.05 -12.91
CA GLU A 136 -5.42 13.66 -13.28
C GLU A 136 -4.60 13.96 -12.02
N ILE A 137 -3.28 13.94 -12.17
CA ILE A 137 -2.35 14.33 -11.11
C ILE A 137 -1.28 15.26 -11.64
N SER A 138 -0.92 16.25 -10.82
CA SER A 138 0.12 17.23 -11.17
C SER A 138 1.41 16.95 -10.41
N ALA A 139 2.50 16.80 -11.16
CA ALA A 139 3.87 16.67 -10.63
C ALA A 139 4.80 17.60 -11.42
N ASN A 140 5.57 18.43 -10.70
CA ASN A 140 6.53 19.40 -11.25
C ASN A 140 6.02 20.21 -12.47
N ASN A 141 4.81 20.78 -12.37
CA ASN A 141 4.12 21.54 -13.43
C ASN A 141 3.70 20.73 -14.68
N CYS A 142 3.77 19.40 -14.62
CA CYS A 142 3.24 18.50 -15.63
C CYS A 142 1.99 17.81 -15.10
N THR A 143 0.96 17.73 -15.95
CA THR A 143 -0.29 17.04 -15.63
C THR A 143 -0.31 15.69 -16.34
N TYR A 144 -0.57 14.64 -15.57
CA TYR A 144 -0.65 13.27 -16.03
C TYR A 144 -2.08 12.78 -15.91
N LYS A 145 -2.57 12.08 -16.94
CA LYS A 145 -3.86 11.37 -16.87
C LYS A 145 -3.70 10.06 -16.15
N ILE A 146 -4.74 9.64 -15.44
CA ILE A 146 -4.73 8.39 -14.69
C ILE A 146 -5.70 7.39 -15.32
N GLU A 147 -5.23 6.16 -15.48
CA GLU A 147 -6.02 5.01 -15.87
C GLU A 147 -5.94 3.93 -14.78
N TYR A 148 -7.09 3.41 -14.35
CA TYR A 148 -7.18 2.46 -13.24
C TYR A 148 -7.46 1.05 -13.74
N PHE A 149 -6.78 0.08 -13.14
CA PHE A 149 -6.96 -1.35 -13.34
C PHE A 149 -7.16 -2.00 -11.98
N LEU A 150 -8.02 -3.00 -11.87
CA LEU A 150 -8.14 -3.86 -10.70
C LEU A 150 -7.56 -5.24 -11.06
N ASP A 151 -6.89 -5.87 -10.12
CA ASP A 151 -6.31 -7.19 -10.29
C ASP A 151 -6.24 -7.92 -8.93
N GLY A 152 -6.24 -9.24 -8.96
CA GLY A 152 -6.11 -10.07 -7.76
C GLY A 152 -6.53 -11.50 -8.04
N ASP A 153 -6.39 -12.37 -7.03
CA ASP A 153 -6.89 -13.73 -7.16
C ASP A 153 -8.42 -13.77 -7.26
N LEU A 154 -8.97 -14.86 -7.80
CA LEU A 154 -10.42 -14.99 -8.02
C LEU A 154 -11.23 -14.80 -6.73
N LYS A 155 -10.68 -15.17 -5.57
CA LYS A 155 -11.37 -15.05 -4.29
C LYS A 155 -11.43 -13.59 -3.83
N PHE A 156 -10.34 -12.85 -3.99
CA PHE A 156 -10.27 -11.42 -3.75
C PHE A 156 -11.19 -10.68 -4.72
N LEU A 157 -11.09 -10.98 -6.02
CA LEU A 157 -11.96 -10.38 -7.02
C LEU A 157 -13.42 -10.71 -6.73
N ALA A 158 -13.79 -11.96 -6.43
CA ALA A 158 -15.17 -12.30 -6.06
C ALA A 158 -15.64 -11.51 -4.83
N LEU A 159 -14.78 -11.33 -3.83
CA LEU A 159 -15.07 -10.54 -2.64
C LEU A 159 -15.29 -9.07 -3.03
N VAL A 160 -14.28 -8.42 -3.64
CA VAL A 160 -14.33 -7.04 -4.16
C VAL A 160 -15.35 -6.86 -5.29
N CYS A 161 -15.91 -7.95 -5.82
CA CYS A 161 -16.94 -7.96 -6.84
C CYS A 161 -18.32 -8.35 -6.35
N GLY A 162 -18.46 -8.68 -5.05
CA GLY A 162 -19.76 -9.00 -4.47
C GLY A 162 -20.38 -10.27 -4.94
N LEU A 163 -19.54 -11.06 -5.58
CA LEU A 163 -19.88 -12.35 -6.08
C LEU A 163 -19.88 -13.31 -4.89
N GLY A 164 -20.73 -14.31 -5.02
CA GLY A 164 -20.78 -15.42 -4.10
C GLY A 164 -19.42 -16.08 -3.90
N ARG A 165 -19.27 -16.84 -2.82
CA ARG A 165 -18.06 -17.64 -2.63
C ARG A 165 -17.89 -18.59 -3.81
N ALA A 166 -16.65 -18.97 -4.13
CA ALA A 166 -16.34 -19.89 -5.24
C ALA A 166 -17.02 -21.27 -5.13
N ASN A 167 -17.62 -21.59 -3.99
CA ASN A 167 -18.38 -22.81 -3.70
C ASN A 167 -19.90 -22.58 -3.62
N GLU A 168 -20.41 -21.45 -4.10
CA GLU A 168 -21.86 -21.24 -4.25
C GLU A 168 -22.41 -22.00 -5.46
N ASP A 169 -23.65 -22.45 -5.34
CA ASP A 169 -24.33 -23.28 -6.35
C ASP A 169 -24.55 -22.54 -7.68
N TYR A 170 -24.41 -21.21 -7.68
CA TYR A 170 -24.59 -20.35 -8.84
C TYR A 170 -23.37 -19.44 -9.00
N ALA A 171 -22.61 -19.65 -10.07
CA ALA A 171 -21.60 -18.70 -10.52
C ALA A 171 -22.33 -17.54 -11.20
N CYS A 172 -22.51 -16.42 -10.51
CA CYS A 172 -22.87 -15.17 -11.17
C CYS A 172 -21.62 -14.28 -11.24
N VAL A 173 -21.35 -13.78 -12.45
CA VAL A 173 -20.62 -12.54 -12.75
C VAL A 173 -21.66 -11.60 -13.31
#